data_AF-A0A9D5NHS1-F1
#
_entry.id   AF-A0A9D5NHS1-F1
#
_cell.length_a   1.000
_cell.length_b   1.000
_cell.length_c   1.000
_cell.angle_alpha   90.00
_cell.angle_beta   90.00
_cell.angle_gamma   90.00
#
_symmetry.space_group_name_H-M   'P 1'
#
loop_
_entity.id
_entity.type
_entity.pdbx_description
1 polymer ?
#
loop_
_entity_poly.entity_id
_entity_poly.type
_entity_poly.pdbx_seq_one_letter_code
_entity_poly.pdbx_strand_id
1 'polypeptide(L)'
;MNFKLNNRGWGLSDFLLIGSIIIICLLFSSVMIIRLTNGLKENLRVNDNKTEEKVEIDNNDEETINLDNQTIDYIKLESTLTKDAIKYVEEVYKNNIGENLFIVDYPHLLEVDSNLKTEMSKDNCNGYVESKKNGENIEFTPYLKCDNYSTNGVKDYYLN
;
A
#
# COMPACT_ATOMS: atom_id res chain seq x y z
N MET A 1 19.15 19.88 56.86
CA MET A 1 18.12 19.13 56.13
C MET A 1 18.86 18.17 55.20
N ASN A 2 18.97 16.88 55.55
CA ASN A 2 19.75 15.91 54.76
C ASN A 2 18.82 15.19 53.78
N PHE A 3 19.00 15.43 52.48
CA PHE A 3 18.36 14.64 51.43
C PHE A 3 19.08 13.30 51.28
N LYS A 4 18.49 12.25 51.84
CA LYS A 4 18.92 10.86 51.64
C LYS A 4 18.41 10.42 50.27
N LEU A 5 19.29 10.43 49.26
CA LEU A 5 18.99 9.89 47.93
C LEU A 5 18.91 8.35 48.01
N ASN A 6 17.83 7.81 47.47
CA ASN A 6 17.51 6.38 47.44
C ASN A 6 18.32 5.69 46.32
N ASN A 7 19.33 4.90 46.68
CA ASN A 7 20.17 4.17 45.72
C ASN A 7 19.49 2.89 45.19
N ARG A 8 18.32 3.02 44.56
CA ARG A 8 17.75 1.96 43.72
C ARG A 8 18.27 2.12 42.30
N GLY A 9 19.58 1.91 42.13
CA GLY A 9 20.15 1.75 40.79
C GLY A 9 19.60 0.47 40.17
N TRP A 10 19.19 0.53 38.90
CA TRP A 10 18.89 -0.67 38.14
C TRP A 10 20.17 -1.47 37.98
N GLY A 11 20.13 -2.75 38.36
CA GLY A 11 21.30 -3.60 38.29
C GLY A 11 21.75 -3.78 36.85
N LEU A 12 23.05 -3.99 36.62
CA LEU A 12 23.62 -4.25 35.29
C LEU A 12 22.87 -5.38 34.56
N SER A 13 22.38 -6.36 35.33
CA SER A 13 21.55 -7.46 34.84
C SER A 13 20.22 -6.98 34.23
N ASP A 14 19.54 -6.03 34.87
CA ASP A 14 18.25 -5.51 34.41
C ASP A 14 18.42 -4.66 33.15
N PHE A 15 19.52 -3.92 33.06
CA PHE A 15 19.89 -3.16 31.87
C PHE A 15 20.17 -4.08 30.66
N LEU A 16 20.88 -5.20 30.87
CA LEU A 16 21.15 -6.18 29.81
C LEU A 16 19.89 -6.88 29.32
N LEU A 17 18.94 -7.16 30.21
CA LEU A 17 17.69 -7.84 29.87
C LEU A 17 16.80 -6.95 29.00
N ILE A 18 16.66 -5.68 29.36
CA ILE A 18 15.90 -4.70 28.58
C ILE A 18 16.59 -4.40 27.24
N GLY A 19 17.93 -4.29 27.23
CA GLY A 19 18.71 -4.11 26.01
C GLY A 19 18.50 -5.26 25.01
N SER A 20 18.47 -6.50 25.48
CA SER A 20 18.20 -7.68 24.65
C SER A 20 16.81 -7.63 23.99
N ILE A 21 15.78 -7.27 24.75
CA ILE A 21 14.40 -7.15 24.25
C ILE A 21 14.33 -6.08 23.15
N ILE A 22 14.97 -4.93 23.36
CA ILE A 22 14.99 -3.84 22.37
C ILE A 22 15.68 -4.28 21.08
N ILE A 23 16.79 -5.02 21.17
CA ILE A 23 17.50 -5.54 19.99
C ILE A 23 16.61 -6.51 19.21
N ILE A 24 15.90 -7.42 19.89
CA ILE A 24 14.98 -8.36 19.23
C ILE A 24 13.84 -7.60 18.53
N CYS A 25 13.26 -6.59 19.18
CA CYS A 25 12.24 -5.74 18.56
C CYS A 25 12.78 -5.01 17.33
N LEU A 26 14.02 -4.49 17.37
CA LEU A 26 14.64 -3.83 16.22
C LEU A 26 14.88 -4.77 15.04
N LEU A 27 15.29 -6.01 15.30
CA LEU A 27 15.44 -7.03 14.27
C LEU A 27 14.10 -7.43 13.66
N PHE A 28 13.05 -7.55 14.47
CA PHE A 28 11.72 -7.85 13.96
C PHE A 28 11.16 -6.71 13.10
N SER A 29 11.30 -5.46 13.56
CA SER A 29 10.89 -4.28 12.81
C SER A 29 11.64 -4.16 11.48
N SER A 30 12.96 -4.43 11.44
CA SER A 30 13.72 -4.36 10.20
C SER A 30 13.28 -5.41 9.18
N VAL A 31 12.96 -6.64 9.61
CA VAL A 31 12.42 -7.69 8.73
C VAL A 31 11.08 -7.29 8.13
N MET A 32 10.17 -6.72 8.93
CA MET A 32 8.88 -6.20 8.45
C MET A 32 9.06 -5.08 7.42
N ILE A 33 9.97 -4.13 7.68
CA ILE A 33 10.28 -3.03 6.76
C ILE A 33 10.88 -3.56 5.44
N ILE A 34 11.74 -4.58 5.48
CA ILE A 34 12.30 -5.22 4.27
C ILE A 34 11.21 -5.88 3.44
N ARG A 35 10.24 -6.57 4.06
CA ARG A 35 9.10 -7.16 3.33
C ARG A 35 8.26 -6.08 2.63
N LEU A 36 8.02 -4.96 3.31
CA LEU A 36 7.26 -3.84 2.75
C LEU A 36 8.03 -3.13 1.63
N THR A 37 9.33 -2.87 1.82
CA THR A 37 10.16 -2.17 0.83
C THR A 37 10.50 -3.02 -0.38
N ASN A 38 10.61 -4.35 -0.25
CA ASN A 38 10.73 -5.23 -1.42
C ASN A 38 9.45 -5.19 -2.27
N GLY A 39 8.27 -5.17 -1.64
CA GLY A 39 7.00 -4.96 -2.34
C GLY A 39 6.92 -3.61 -3.05
N LEU A 40 7.50 -2.55 -2.46
CA LEU A 40 7.55 -1.22 -3.10
C LEU A 40 8.62 -1.12 -4.20
N LYS A 41 9.79 -1.77 -4.02
CA LYS A 41 10.92 -1.70 -4.95
C LYS A 41 10.69 -2.49 -6.24
N GLU A 42 9.91 -3.58 -6.20
CA GLU A 42 9.48 -4.27 -7.43
C GLU A 42 8.55 -3.40 -8.29
N ASN A 43 7.74 -2.54 -7.67
CA ASN A 43 6.89 -1.58 -8.39
C ASN A 43 7.62 -0.32 -8.87
N LEU A 44 8.83 -0.05 -8.37
CA LEU A 44 9.68 1.08 -8.81
C LEU A 44 10.78 0.67 -9.81
N ARG A 45 11.05 -0.63 -10.01
CA ARG A 45 12.02 -1.13 -11.03
C ARG A 45 11.45 -1.25 -12.45
N VAL A 46 10.25 -0.74 -12.71
CA VAL A 46 9.63 -0.81 -14.05
C VAL A 46 10.10 0.30 -15.01
N ASN A 47 10.83 1.33 -14.54
CA ASN A 47 11.21 2.47 -15.39
C ASN A 47 12.71 2.76 -15.50
N ASP A 48 13.57 1.73 -15.55
CA ASP A 48 14.99 1.92 -15.90
C ASP A 48 15.49 1.03 -17.05
N ASN A 49 14.59 0.62 -17.94
CA ASN A 49 14.97 0.15 -19.28
C ASN A 49 14.35 1.08 -20.32
N LYS A 50 14.89 2.30 -20.42
CA LYS A 50 14.82 3.05 -21.67
C LYS A 50 15.77 2.38 -22.67
N THR A 51 15.33 1.26 -23.23
CA THR A 51 15.93 0.70 -24.43
C THR A 51 15.46 1.56 -25.59
N GLU A 52 16.34 2.42 -26.10
CA GLU A 52 16.23 2.90 -27.48
C GLU A 52 16.49 1.69 -28.39
N GLU A 53 15.42 1.00 -28.80
CA GLU A 53 15.47 0.08 -29.93
C GLU A 53 14.52 0.60 -31.00
N LYS A 54 15.10 0.92 -32.15
CA LYS A 54 14.42 1.46 -33.33
C LYS A 54 13.49 0.40 -33.90
N VAL A 55 12.23 0.78 -34.07
CA VAL A 55 11.22 0.03 -34.81
C VAL A 55 11.58 0.04 -36.30
N GLU A 56 11.91 -1.12 -36.86
CA GLU A 56 11.67 -1.42 -38.28
C GLU A 56 10.38 -2.23 -38.37
N ILE A 57 9.40 -1.67 -39.10
CA ILE A 57 8.12 -2.30 -39.39
C ILE A 57 8.31 -3.15 -40.64
N ASP A 58 8.10 -4.46 -40.54
CA ASP A 58 7.81 -5.30 -41.71
C ASP A 58 6.42 -5.91 -41.57
N ASN A 59 5.64 -5.75 -42.65
CA ASN A 59 4.23 -6.14 -42.71
C ASN A 59 4.15 -7.56 -43.26
N ASN A 60 3.61 -8.48 -42.46
CA ASN A 60 2.71 -9.57 -42.85
C ASN A 60 2.79 -10.65 -41.78
N ASP A 61 1.70 -10.79 -41.03
CA ASP A 61 0.95 -12.05 -40.88
C ASP A 61 -0.06 -11.84 -39.75
N GLU A 62 -1.33 -12.08 -40.07
CA GLU A 62 -2.42 -12.10 -39.10
C GLU A 62 -2.21 -13.26 -38.12
N GLU A 63 -1.55 -12.98 -37.00
CA GLU A 63 -1.58 -13.85 -35.84
C GLU A 63 -2.38 -13.15 -34.74
N THR A 64 -3.65 -13.56 -34.62
CA THR A 64 -4.52 -13.22 -33.50
C THR A 64 -3.85 -13.61 -32.18
N ILE A 65 -3.25 -12.64 -31.50
CA ILE A 65 -2.81 -12.77 -30.11
C ILE A 65 -4.08 -12.86 -29.25
N ASN A 66 -4.45 -14.08 -28.85
CA ASN A 66 -5.45 -14.28 -27.80
C ASN A 66 -4.91 -13.64 -26.51
N LEU A 67 -5.45 -12.47 -26.16
CA LEU A 67 -5.12 -11.67 -24.99
C LEU A 67 -5.87 -12.13 -23.73
N ASP A 68 -6.12 -13.43 -23.59
CA ASP A 68 -6.94 -13.97 -22.50
C ASP A 68 -6.20 -15.03 -21.69
N ASN A 69 -5.18 -14.59 -20.95
CA ASN A 69 -4.83 -15.19 -19.67
C ASN A 69 -3.88 -14.30 -18.85
N GLN A 70 -4.20 -13.02 -18.72
CA GLN A 70 -3.43 -12.14 -17.84
C GLN A 70 -3.94 -12.30 -16.41
N THR A 71 -3.27 -13.15 -15.62
CA THR A 71 -3.57 -13.34 -14.20
C THR A 71 -3.54 -12.00 -13.48
N ILE A 72 -4.66 -11.60 -12.86
CA ILE A 72 -4.75 -10.36 -12.09
C ILE A 72 -3.98 -10.56 -10.78
N ASP A 73 -3.02 -9.67 -10.54
CA ASP A 73 -2.32 -9.59 -9.27
C ASP A 73 -3.10 -8.65 -8.33
N TYR A 74 -3.94 -9.24 -7.47
CA TYR A 74 -4.77 -8.48 -6.54
C TYR A 74 -3.95 -7.68 -5.53
N ILE A 75 -2.75 -8.14 -5.16
CA ILE A 75 -1.87 -7.40 -4.24
C ILE A 75 -1.40 -6.11 -4.92
N LYS A 76 -1.02 -6.22 -6.20
CA LYS A 76 -0.67 -5.06 -6.99
C LYS A 76 -1.85 -4.11 -7.15
N LEU A 77 -3.06 -4.64 -7.39
CA LEU A 77 -4.26 -3.84 -7.55
C LEU A 77 -4.64 -3.06 -6.27
N GLU A 78 -4.54 -3.70 -5.10
CA GLU A 78 -4.72 -3.04 -3.80
C GLU A 78 -3.67 -1.94 -3.55
N SER A 79 -2.42 -2.18 -3.95
CA SER A 79 -1.33 -1.19 -3.86
C SER A 79 -1.61 0.02 -4.76
N THR A 80 -2.06 -0.21 -6.00
CA THR A 80 -2.45 0.87 -6.92
C THR A 80 -3.62 1.68 -6.36
N LEU A 81 -4.66 1.00 -5.85
CA LEU A 81 -5.81 1.64 -5.22
C LEU A 81 -5.39 2.54 -4.04
N THR A 82 -4.47 2.06 -3.21
CA THR A 82 -3.90 2.82 -2.08
C THR A 82 -3.16 4.06 -2.55
N LYS A 83 -2.32 3.92 -3.58
CA LYS A 83 -1.54 5.03 -4.14
C LYS A 83 -2.45 6.12 -4.69
N ASP A 84 -3.50 5.74 -5.39
CA ASP A 84 -4.45 6.70 -5.96
C ASP A 84 -5.24 7.41 -4.85
N ALA A 85 -5.60 6.70 -3.79
CA ALA A 85 -6.24 7.31 -2.63
C ALA A 85 -5.34 8.30 -1.88
N ILE A 86 -4.05 7.99 -1.73
CA ILE A 86 -3.06 8.93 -1.18
C ILE A 86 -3.04 10.20 -2.03
N LYS A 87 -2.91 10.05 -3.36
CA LYS A 87 -2.88 11.18 -4.29
C LYS A 87 -4.16 12.01 -4.24
N TYR A 88 -5.33 11.37 -4.20
CA TYR A 88 -6.61 12.05 -4.09
C TYR A 88 -6.72 12.87 -2.78
N VAL A 89 -6.31 12.30 -1.65
CA VAL A 89 -6.30 13.00 -0.36
C VAL A 89 -5.29 14.16 -0.35
N GLU A 90 -4.13 13.99 -0.98
CA GLU A 90 -3.12 15.04 -1.12
C GLU A 90 -3.61 16.20 -2.01
N GLU A 91 -4.18 15.90 -3.17
CA GLU A 91 -4.58 16.92 -4.15
C GLU A 91 -5.89 17.63 -3.75
N VAL A 92 -6.90 16.88 -3.31
CA VAL A 92 -8.24 17.41 -3.02
C VAL A 92 -8.31 17.95 -1.59
N TYR A 93 -7.77 17.22 -0.62
CA TYR A 93 -7.89 17.55 0.81
C TYR A 93 -6.62 18.15 1.42
N LYS A 94 -5.50 18.21 0.67
CA LYS A 94 -4.21 18.74 1.17
C LYS A 94 -3.77 18.07 2.48
N ASN A 95 -4.00 16.76 2.60
CA ASN A 95 -3.76 15.97 3.82
C ASN A 95 -4.55 16.42 5.05
N ASN A 96 -5.60 17.22 4.86
CA ASN A 96 -6.47 17.67 5.93
C ASN A 96 -7.75 16.84 5.97
N ILE A 97 -7.58 15.56 6.30
CA ILE A 97 -8.70 14.69 6.66
C ILE A 97 -8.99 14.82 8.16
N GLY A 98 -10.27 14.74 8.52
CA GLY A 98 -10.69 14.80 9.92
C GLY A 98 -10.16 13.62 10.74
N GLU A 99 -10.41 13.63 12.05
CA GLU A 99 -10.04 12.50 12.93
C GLU A 99 -10.92 11.26 12.72
N ASN A 100 -12.04 11.43 12.02
CA ASN A 100 -12.96 10.36 11.68
C ASN A 100 -12.45 9.52 10.51
N LEU A 101 -12.99 8.31 10.38
CA LEU A 101 -12.76 7.45 9.23
C LEU A 101 -13.19 8.18 7.95
N PHE A 102 -12.24 8.38 7.04
CA PHE A 102 -12.50 8.93 5.72
C PHE A 102 -12.42 7.81 4.70
N ILE A 103 -13.36 7.78 3.76
CA ILE A 103 -13.49 6.66 2.82
C ILE A 103 -13.46 7.25 1.42
N VAL A 104 -12.57 6.72 0.60
CA VAL A 104 -12.48 7.06 -0.81
C VAL A 104 -12.85 5.81 -1.60
N ASP A 105 -14.00 5.84 -2.25
CA ASP A 105 -14.43 4.75 -3.11
C ASP A 105 -13.70 4.81 -4.47
N TYR A 106 -13.70 3.68 -5.16
CA TYR A 106 -13.08 3.55 -6.47
C TYR A 106 -13.60 4.55 -7.52
N PRO A 107 -14.91 4.84 -7.62
CA PRO A 107 -15.42 5.86 -8.54
C PRO A 107 -14.78 7.24 -8.37
N HIS A 108 -14.56 7.70 -7.14
CA HIS A 108 -13.89 8.98 -6.91
C HIS A 108 -12.39 8.94 -7.28
N LEU A 109 -11.74 7.77 -7.20
CA LEU A 109 -10.33 7.60 -7.59
C LEU A 109 -10.12 7.60 -9.11
N LEU A 110 -11.14 7.20 -9.87
CA LEU A 110 -11.12 7.23 -11.33
C LEU A 110 -11.01 8.65 -11.92
N GLU A 111 -11.35 9.69 -11.15
CA GLU A 111 -11.16 11.07 -11.57
C GLU A 111 -9.68 11.46 -11.67
N VAL A 112 -8.79 10.69 -11.04
CA VAL A 112 -7.37 11.02 -10.87
C VAL A 112 -6.43 10.15 -11.71
N ASP A 113 -6.76 8.88 -11.98
CA ASP A 113 -5.96 7.97 -12.83
C ASP A 113 -6.84 7.01 -13.66
N SER A 114 -6.49 6.85 -14.95
CA SER A 114 -7.22 6.02 -15.92
C SER A 114 -6.76 4.55 -15.96
N ASN A 115 -5.57 4.23 -15.45
CA ASN A 115 -5.02 2.87 -15.50
C ASN A 115 -5.78 1.91 -14.58
N LEU A 116 -6.26 2.42 -13.44
CA LEU A 116 -7.10 1.70 -12.47
C LEU A 116 -8.43 1.23 -13.10
N LYS A 117 -8.92 1.92 -14.14
CA LYS A 117 -10.14 1.55 -14.87
C LYS A 117 -10.03 0.21 -15.58
N THR A 118 -8.90 0.01 -16.26
CA THR A 118 -8.68 -1.14 -17.13
C THR A 118 -8.45 -2.43 -16.35
N GLU A 119 -7.77 -2.34 -15.20
CA GLU A 119 -7.50 -3.51 -14.36
C GLU A 119 -8.73 -3.94 -13.55
N MET A 120 -9.50 -3.00 -13.00
CA MET A 120 -10.71 -3.34 -12.25
C MET A 120 -11.86 -3.85 -13.12
N SER A 121 -11.96 -3.40 -14.38
CA SER A 121 -13.01 -3.86 -15.30
C SER A 121 -12.83 -5.31 -15.75
N LYS A 122 -11.64 -5.90 -15.58
CA LYS A 122 -11.35 -7.27 -16.05
C LYS A 122 -12.00 -8.38 -15.21
N ASP A 123 -12.20 -8.15 -13.91
CA ASP A 123 -12.79 -9.15 -12.98
C ASP A 123 -13.92 -8.53 -12.13
N ASN A 124 -14.62 -7.55 -12.70
CA ASN A 124 -15.70 -6.79 -12.04
C ASN A 124 -15.33 -6.33 -10.63
N CYS A 125 -14.10 -5.83 -10.47
CA CYS A 125 -13.61 -5.36 -9.19
C CYS A 125 -14.26 -4.05 -8.81
N ASN A 126 -14.64 -3.93 -7.55
CA ASN A 126 -14.95 -2.68 -6.89
C ASN A 126 -14.16 -2.58 -5.59
N GLY A 127 -13.90 -1.36 -5.13
CA GLY A 127 -13.05 -1.17 -3.96
C GLY A 127 -13.16 0.20 -3.34
N TYR A 128 -12.58 0.34 -2.16
CA TYR A 128 -12.46 1.59 -1.45
C TYR A 128 -11.20 1.57 -0.57
N VAL A 129 -10.77 2.75 -0.15
CA VAL A 129 -9.66 2.91 0.79
C VAL A 129 -10.17 3.61 2.04
N GLU A 130 -9.97 2.97 3.18
CA GLU A 130 -10.16 3.59 4.49
C GLU A 130 -8.92 4.41 4.83
N SER A 131 -9.11 5.70 5.07
CA SER A 131 -8.08 6.64 5.49
C SER A 131 -8.37 7.08 6.92
N LYS A 132 -7.45 6.80 7.83
CA LYS A 132 -7.60 7.16 9.25
C LYS A 132 -6.40 7.95 9.73
N LYS A 133 -6.67 9.12 10.31
CA LYS A 133 -5.64 9.92 10.95
C LYS A 133 -5.26 9.33 12.29
N ASN A 134 -3.97 9.06 12.50
CA ASN A 134 -3.41 8.58 13.75
C ASN A 134 -2.28 9.54 14.18
N GLY A 135 -2.67 10.62 14.85
CA GLY A 135 -1.76 11.73 15.17
C GLY A 135 -1.40 12.54 13.92
N GLU A 136 -0.10 12.59 13.59
CA GLU A 136 0.41 13.31 12.40
C GLU A 136 0.41 12.44 11.14
N ASN A 137 0.25 11.11 11.27
CA ASN A 137 0.26 10.19 10.14
C ASN A 137 -1.15 9.84 9.69
N ILE A 138 -1.31 9.60 8.39
CA ILE A 138 -2.53 9.05 7.81
C ILE A 138 -2.25 7.61 7.40
N GLU A 139 -3.02 6.69 7.97
CA GLU A 139 -2.99 5.28 7.60
C GLU A 139 -4.04 5.04 6.51
N PHE A 140 -3.62 4.35 5.44
CA PHE A 140 -4.48 3.99 4.32
C PHE A 140 -4.60 2.47 4.25
N THR A 141 -5.83 1.96 4.23
CA THR A 141 -6.12 0.53 4.15
C THR A 141 -7.01 0.25 2.94
N PRO A 142 -6.51 -0.44 1.90
CA PRO A 142 -7.31 -0.77 0.74
C PRO A 142 -8.24 -1.95 1.04
N TYR A 143 -9.42 -1.92 0.42
CA TYR A 143 -10.36 -3.01 0.41
C TYR A 143 -10.88 -3.21 -1.02
N LEU A 144 -10.85 -4.45 -1.47
CA LEU A 144 -11.21 -4.83 -2.82
C LEU A 144 -12.19 -6.02 -2.79
N LYS A 145 -13.13 -6.01 -3.72
CA LYS A 145 -14.04 -7.12 -3.99
C LYS A 145 -14.19 -7.28 -5.49
N CYS A 146 -13.76 -8.42 -6.00
CA CYS A 146 -13.86 -8.85 -7.38
C CYS A 146 -14.63 -10.19 -7.43
N ASP A 147 -14.87 -10.71 -8.62
CA ASP A 147 -15.55 -12.00 -8.79
C ASP A 147 -14.79 -13.16 -8.11
N ASN A 148 -13.45 -13.13 -8.18
CA ASN A 148 -12.60 -14.21 -7.67
C ASN A 148 -11.75 -13.84 -6.44
N TYR A 149 -11.90 -12.63 -5.90
CA TYR A 149 -11.09 -12.13 -4.79
C TYR A 149 -11.88 -11.20 -3.88
N SER A 150 -11.63 -11.31 -2.57
CA SER A 150 -12.19 -10.38 -1.59
C SER A 150 -11.20 -10.15 -0.46
N THR A 151 -10.90 -8.89 -0.19
CA THR A 151 -10.08 -8.50 0.95
C THR A 151 -10.82 -8.83 2.25
N ASN A 152 -10.12 -9.44 3.21
CA ASN A 152 -10.71 -9.76 4.51
C ASN A 152 -11.19 -8.49 5.23
N GLY A 153 -12.45 -8.50 5.67
CA GLY A 153 -13.06 -7.37 6.37
C GLY A 153 -13.60 -6.29 5.45
N VAL A 154 -13.67 -6.54 4.12
CA VAL A 154 -14.41 -5.67 3.20
C VAL A 154 -15.87 -5.54 3.64
N LYS A 155 -16.42 -4.33 3.48
CA LYS A 155 -17.79 -4.01 3.87
C LYS A 155 -18.57 -3.63 2.61
N ASP A 156 -19.57 -4.45 2.30
CA ASP A 156 -20.36 -4.32 1.07
C ASP A 156 -21.07 -2.97 0.93
N TYR A 157 -21.44 -2.32 2.04
CA TYR A 157 -22.14 -1.04 2.00
C TYR A 157 -21.27 0.15 1.55
N TYR A 158 -19.95 -0.04 1.43
CA TYR A 158 -19.04 0.95 0.83
C TYR A 158 -18.72 0.65 -0.64
N LEU A 159 -19.16 -0.51 -1.17
CA LEU A 159 -19.00 -0.88 -2.56
C LEU A 159 -20.27 -0.44 -3.31
N ASN A 160 -20.28 0.81 -3.77
CA ASN A 160 -21.37 1.36 -4.59
C ASN A 160 -21.10 1.17 -6.07
#